data_AF-A0A355FUA1-F1
#
_entry.id   AF-A0A355FUA1-F1
#
_cell.length_a   1.000
_cell.length_b   1.000
_cell.length_c   1.000
_cell.angle_alpha   90.00
_cell.angle_beta   90.00
_cell.angle_gamma   90.00
#
_symmetry.space_group_name_H-M   'P 1'
#
loop_
_entity.id
_entity.type
_entity.pdbx_description
1 polymer ?
#
loop_
_entity_poly.entity_id
_entity_poly.type
_entity_poly.pdbx_seq_one_letter_code
_entity_poly.pdbx_strand_id
1 'polypeptide(L)'
;MKFEHTLTVFGTLLLLAFAATGCYKGSDFDNPVYLCDCGTVNFQNSEYPLKMAEAVVPDSLEPLSRSYHIVADLRSAEEVDAHVDAHDLTFHFSFPVLDDVVYYVQQEDIQHLVQVINHGDDLIPVRDYQATDGSIVINPAYSGGEELVEFNLTLREQVDSILVGLPLVFSGSFTGIID
;
A
#
# COMPACT_ATOMS: atom_id res chain seq x y z
N MET A 1 -85.64 24.43 -8.45
CA MET A 1 -85.02 23.72 -9.59
C MET A 1 -83.96 24.66 -10.13
N LYS A 2 -82.66 24.39 -10.20
CA LYS A 2 -81.90 23.13 -10.31
C LYS A 2 -80.45 23.45 -9.87
N PHE A 3 -79.83 22.49 -9.18
CA PHE A 3 -78.40 22.12 -9.16
C PHE A 3 -77.33 23.21 -9.28
N GLU A 4 -76.67 23.51 -8.15
CA GLU A 4 -75.35 24.14 -8.12
C GLU A 4 -74.34 23.28 -7.35
N HIS A 5 -73.12 23.22 -7.90
CA HIS A 5 -71.84 22.90 -7.27
C HIS A 5 -71.61 21.46 -6.78
N THR A 6 -71.24 20.56 -7.69
CA THR A 6 -70.44 19.39 -7.28
C THR A 6 -69.54 18.86 -8.39
N LEU A 7 -68.74 19.71 -9.04
CA LEU A 7 -67.72 19.18 -9.97
C LEU A 7 -66.66 20.23 -10.32
N THR A 8 -65.66 20.47 -9.46
CA THR A 8 -64.31 21.01 -9.81
C THR A 8 -63.51 21.41 -8.56
N VAL A 9 -63.20 20.46 -7.66
CA VAL A 9 -62.18 20.71 -6.62
C VAL A 9 -61.16 19.56 -6.49
N PHE A 10 -61.44 18.38 -7.08
CA PHE A 10 -60.59 17.20 -6.93
C PHE A 10 -59.44 17.07 -7.94
N GLY A 11 -59.24 18.04 -8.84
CA GLY A 11 -58.23 17.97 -9.91
C GLY A 11 -56.90 18.66 -9.59
N THR A 12 -56.86 19.57 -8.62
CA THR A 12 -55.72 20.49 -8.44
C THR A 12 -54.84 20.18 -7.23
N LEU A 13 -55.19 19.16 -6.44
CA LEU A 13 -54.45 18.78 -5.23
C LEU A 13 -53.43 17.64 -5.45
N LEU A 14 -53.42 17.01 -6.63
CA LEU A 14 -52.57 15.84 -6.90
C LEU A 14 -51.20 16.18 -7.54
N LEU A 15 -51.00 17.43 -7.98
CA LEU A 15 -49.78 17.85 -8.70
C LEU A 15 -48.68 18.44 -7.80
N LEU A 16 -48.95 18.69 -6.52
CA LEU A 16 -47.98 19.25 -5.57
C LEU A 16 -47.26 18.21 -4.70
N ALA A 17 -47.64 16.93 -4.80
CA ALA A 17 -47.08 15.87 -3.95
C ALA A 17 -45.76 15.26 -4.46
N PHE A 18 -45.34 15.56 -5.70
CA PHE A 18 -44.13 14.97 -6.30
C PHE A 18 -42.86 15.81 -6.16
N ALA A 19 -42.92 17.01 -5.56
CA ALA A 19 -41.74 17.88 -5.43
C ALA A 19 -40.82 17.54 -4.23
N ALA A 20 -41.15 16.51 -3.45
CA ALA A 20 -40.36 16.08 -2.30
C ALA A 20 -39.65 14.74 -2.53
N THR A 21 -39.23 14.45 -3.77
CA THR A 21 -38.18 13.43 -3.99
C THR A 21 -36.89 14.00 -3.40
N GLY A 22 -36.68 13.70 -2.12
CA GLY A 22 -35.51 14.15 -1.37
C GLY A 22 -34.24 13.77 -2.10
N CYS A 23 -33.53 14.78 -2.59
CA CYS A 23 -32.10 14.65 -2.83
C CYS A 23 -31.47 14.39 -1.47
N TYR A 24 -31.30 13.11 -1.13
CA TYR A 24 -30.47 12.72 0.00
C TYR A 24 -29.06 13.18 -0.37
N LYS A 25 -28.56 14.21 0.31
CA LYS A 25 -27.12 14.48 0.31
C LYS A 25 -26.52 13.26 0.99
N GLY A 26 -25.96 12.35 0.20
CA GLY A 26 -25.06 11.33 0.73
C GLY A 26 -24.03 12.05 1.58
N SER A 27 -23.64 11.47 2.71
CA SER A 27 -22.48 11.97 3.44
C SER A 27 -21.34 12.15 2.45
N ASP A 28 -20.59 13.23 2.59
CA ASP A 28 -19.38 13.42 1.80
C ASP A 28 -18.52 12.14 1.96
N PHE A 29 -18.10 11.56 0.84
CA PHE A 29 -17.29 10.36 0.84
C PHE A 29 -15.93 10.74 1.41
N ASP A 30 -15.59 10.16 2.56
CA ASP A 30 -14.30 10.32 3.21
C ASP A 30 -13.40 9.16 2.76
N ASN A 31 -12.24 9.48 2.18
CA ASN A 31 -11.34 8.48 1.62
C ASN A 31 -10.55 7.83 2.77
N PRO A 32 -10.74 6.53 3.07
CA PRO A 32 -10.01 5.90 4.16
C PRO A 32 -8.51 5.87 3.85
N VAL A 33 -7.72 6.54 4.69
CA VAL A 33 -6.26 6.41 4.69
C VAL A 33 -5.90 5.11 5.41
N TYR A 34 -5.31 4.15 4.70
CA TYR A 34 -4.89 2.88 5.28
C TYR A 34 -3.47 3.00 5.83
N LEU A 35 -3.34 3.14 7.15
CA LEU A 35 -2.07 3.05 7.87
C LEU A 35 -2.10 1.80 8.74
N CYS A 36 -1.07 0.96 8.63
CA CYS A 36 -0.97 -0.25 9.46
C CYS A 36 -0.34 0.02 10.83
N ASP A 37 0.20 1.22 11.07
CA ASP A 37 1.08 1.56 12.21
C ASP A 37 2.23 0.54 12.41
N CYS A 38 2.63 -0.13 11.32
CA CYS A 38 3.55 -1.24 11.35
C CYS A 38 4.97 -0.86 10.92
N GLY A 39 5.22 0.39 10.52
CA GLY A 39 6.57 0.87 10.16
C GLY A 39 6.59 2.02 9.15
N THR A 40 7.79 2.39 8.73
CA THR A 40 8.03 3.43 7.72
C THR A 40 9.16 3.03 6.77
N VAL A 41 9.16 3.66 5.60
CA VAL A 41 10.22 3.53 4.60
C VAL A 41 10.69 4.90 4.14
N ASN A 42 11.99 5.06 3.93
CA ASN A 42 12.59 6.21 3.31
C ASN A 42 12.94 5.88 1.86
N PHE A 43 12.39 6.64 0.93
CA PHE A 43 12.61 6.48 -0.50
C PHE A 43 12.78 7.86 -1.14
N GLN A 44 13.83 8.05 -1.94
CA GLN A 44 14.14 9.33 -2.60
C GLN A 44 14.19 10.56 -1.67
N ASN A 45 14.68 10.37 -0.43
CA ASN A 45 14.77 11.38 0.63
C ASN A 45 13.44 11.80 1.27
N SER A 46 12.37 11.05 1.02
CA SER A 46 11.08 11.23 1.67
C SER A 46 10.76 10.02 2.54
N GLU A 47 10.09 10.25 3.67
CA GLU A 47 9.61 9.18 4.55
C GLU A 47 8.13 8.91 4.26
N TYR A 48 7.79 7.64 4.12
CA TYR A 48 6.45 7.15 3.82
C TYR A 48 6.04 6.13 4.88
N PRO A 49 4.88 6.30 5.52
CA PRO A 49 4.35 5.28 6.42
C PRO A 49 3.89 4.07 5.62
N LEU A 50 4.02 2.88 6.22
CA LEU A 50 3.52 1.66 5.62
C LEU A 50 2.00 1.59 5.70
N LYS A 51 1.37 1.12 4.62
CA LYS A 51 -0.04 0.69 4.62
C LYS A 51 -0.18 -0.79 4.93
N MET A 52 0.90 -1.56 4.75
CA MET A 52 0.94 -2.99 4.99
C MET A 52 2.38 -3.44 5.26
N ALA A 53 2.53 -4.35 6.22
CA ALA A 53 3.71 -5.20 6.38
C ALA A 53 3.24 -6.60 6.72
N GLU A 54 3.63 -7.56 5.88
CA GLU A 54 3.31 -8.96 6.04
C GLU A 54 4.61 -9.75 6.19
N ALA A 55 4.61 -10.70 7.11
CA ALA A 55 5.69 -11.65 7.30
C ALA A 55 5.08 -13.05 7.30
N VAL A 56 5.62 -13.96 6.48
CA VAL A 56 5.12 -15.33 6.36
C VAL A 56 6.26 -16.33 6.45
N VAL A 57 5.93 -17.53 6.93
CA VAL A 57 6.80 -18.70 6.87
C VAL A 57 6.43 -19.51 5.63
N PRO A 58 7.17 -19.37 4.51
CA PRO A 58 6.76 -19.98 3.24
C PRO A 58 6.87 -21.51 3.25
N ASP A 59 7.81 -22.09 4.01
CA ASP A 59 7.98 -23.53 4.13
C ASP A 59 7.69 -24.00 5.56
N SER A 60 6.57 -24.73 5.73
CA SER A 60 6.17 -25.31 7.03
C SER A 60 7.16 -26.34 7.60
N LEU A 61 8.06 -26.90 6.78
CA LEU A 61 9.11 -27.82 7.24
C LEU A 61 10.36 -27.07 7.72
N GLU A 62 10.53 -25.82 7.29
CA GLU A 62 11.63 -24.93 7.68
C GLU A 62 11.06 -23.71 8.43
N PRO A 63 10.84 -23.81 9.76
CA PRO A 63 10.19 -22.75 10.55
C PRO A 63 10.97 -21.43 10.61
N LEU A 64 12.25 -21.46 10.19
CA LEU A 64 13.11 -20.29 10.06
C LEU A 64 13.13 -19.72 8.64
N SER A 65 12.39 -20.30 7.69
CA SER A 65 12.16 -19.67 6.39
C SER A 65 11.33 -18.40 6.58
N ARG A 66 11.64 -17.34 5.83
CA ARG A 66 10.93 -16.06 5.94
C ARG A 66 10.70 -15.41 4.60
N SER A 67 9.53 -14.84 4.44
CA SER A 67 9.19 -13.99 3.30
C SER A 67 8.45 -12.77 3.81
N TYR A 68 8.87 -11.60 3.36
CA TYR A 68 8.33 -10.32 3.77
C TYR A 68 7.75 -9.59 2.58
N HIS A 69 6.66 -8.88 2.82
CA HIS A 69 6.05 -8.00 1.83
C HIS A 69 5.55 -6.73 2.50
N ILE A 70 6.12 -5.60 2.14
CA ILE A 70 5.71 -4.29 2.66
C ILE A 70 5.24 -3.39 1.53
N VAL A 71 4.29 -2.52 1.84
CA VAL A 71 3.77 -1.54 0.88
C VAL A 71 3.61 -0.17 1.54
N ALA A 72 4.08 0.86 0.86
CA ALA A 72 3.85 2.26 1.17
C ALA A 72 3.08 2.95 0.03
N ASP A 73 2.28 3.95 0.37
CA ASP A 73 1.67 4.86 -0.59
C ASP A 73 2.60 6.08 -0.77
N LEU A 74 3.00 6.37 -2.00
CA LEU A 74 3.90 7.47 -2.35
C LEU A 74 3.16 8.78 -2.58
N ARG A 75 1.82 8.78 -2.57
CA ARG A 75 1.00 9.98 -2.71
C ARG A 75 1.06 10.87 -1.48
N SER A 76 0.97 12.18 -1.68
CA SER A 76 0.75 13.13 -0.59
C SER A 76 -0.69 13.02 -0.04
N ALA A 77 -0.93 13.55 1.16
CA ALA A 77 -2.27 13.59 1.73
C ALA A 77 -3.26 14.34 0.81
N GLU A 78 -2.83 15.43 0.19
CA GLU A 78 -3.63 16.21 -0.76
C GLU A 78 -3.95 15.43 -2.03
N GLU A 79 -3.02 14.60 -2.53
CA GLU A 79 -3.25 13.75 -3.69
C GLU A 79 -4.25 12.62 -3.38
N VAL A 80 -4.17 12.05 -2.18
CA VAL A 80 -5.14 11.07 -1.67
C VAL A 80 -6.53 11.70 -1.54
N ASP A 81 -6.63 12.91 -0.99
CA ASP A 81 -7.89 13.67 -0.88
C ASP A 81 -8.45 14.07 -2.25
N ALA A 82 -7.56 14.40 -3.19
CA ALA A 82 -7.91 14.72 -4.58
C ALA A 82 -8.26 13.49 -5.43
N HIS A 83 -8.20 12.29 -4.87
CA HIS A 83 -8.49 11.03 -5.57
C HIS A 83 -7.59 10.81 -6.80
N VAL A 84 -6.33 11.21 -6.69
CA VAL A 84 -5.31 10.87 -7.70
C VAL A 84 -5.11 9.36 -7.73
N ASP A 85 -4.87 8.81 -8.93
CA ASP A 85 -4.58 7.39 -9.12
C ASP A 85 -3.46 6.91 -8.20
N ALA A 86 -3.56 5.66 -7.74
CA ALA A 86 -2.66 5.10 -6.74
C ALA A 86 -1.19 5.09 -7.21
N HIS A 87 -0.29 5.35 -6.28
CA HIS A 87 1.15 5.34 -6.54
C HIS A 87 1.85 4.64 -5.39
N ASP A 88 2.19 3.38 -5.57
CA ASP A 88 2.64 2.49 -4.50
C ASP A 88 4.13 2.17 -4.63
N LEU A 89 4.79 2.03 -3.49
CA LEU A 89 6.10 1.39 -3.37
C LEU A 89 5.90 0.04 -2.69
N THR A 90 6.33 -1.03 -3.34
CA THR A 90 6.33 -2.39 -2.78
C THR A 90 7.77 -2.84 -2.56
N PHE A 91 8.01 -3.57 -1.49
CA PHE A 91 9.27 -4.27 -1.28
C PHE A 91 8.98 -5.69 -0.82
N HIS A 92 9.43 -6.64 -1.63
CA HIS A 92 9.37 -8.06 -1.35
C HIS A 92 10.77 -8.61 -1.18
N PHE A 93 10.98 -9.42 -0.15
CA PHE A 93 12.25 -10.11 0.03
C PHE A 93 12.06 -11.38 0.84
N SER A 94 12.88 -12.39 0.57
CA SER A 94 12.76 -13.70 1.21
C SER A 94 14.10 -14.36 1.48
N PHE A 95 14.09 -15.19 2.52
CA PHE A 95 15.20 -15.95 3.03
C PHE A 95 14.79 -17.42 3.11
N PRO A 96 15.56 -18.34 2.49
CA PRO A 96 15.31 -19.77 2.63
C PRO A 96 15.35 -20.22 4.09
N VAL A 97 16.31 -19.69 4.87
CA VAL A 97 16.48 -19.94 6.30
C VAL A 97 17.06 -18.68 6.93
N LEU A 98 16.56 -18.30 8.11
CA LEU A 98 17.17 -17.28 8.95
C LEU A 98 18.23 -17.88 9.89
N ASP A 99 19.50 -17.80 9.51
CA ASP A 99 20.66 -18.29 10.25
C ASP A 99 21.59 -17.19 10.83
N ASP A 100 21.29 -15.92 10.60
CA ASP A 100 21.99 -14.75 11.12
C ASP A 100 20.99 -13.66 11.53
N VAL A 101 21.48 -12.58 12.12
CA VAL A 101 20.73 -11.38 12.47
C VAL A 101 20.92 -10.30 11.40
N VAL A 102 22.06 -10.28 10.71
CA VAL A 102 22.40 -9.25 9.71
C VAL A 102 22.73 -9.89 8.38
N TYR A 103 21.95 -9.54 7.36
CA TYR A 103 22.08 -10.05 6.01
C TYR A 103 22.59 -8.96 5.08
N TYR A 104 23.77 -9.17 4.48
CA TYR A 104 24.34 -8.24 3.52
C TYR A 104 23.96 -8.64 2.10
N VAL A 105 23.34 -7.73 1.34
CA VAL A 105 22.83 -7.99 -0.02
C VAL A 105 23.91 -8.50 -0.98
N GLN A 106 25.17 -8.15 -0.77
CA GLN A 106 26.29 -8.57 -1.62
C GLN A 106 26.85 -9.95 -1.29
N GLN A 107 26.54 -10.48 -0.10
CA GLN A 107 27.14 -11.71 0.42
C GLN A 107 26.14 -12.86 0.46
N GLU A 108 24.86 -12.52 0.68
CA GLU A 108 23.78 -13.48 0.86
C GLU A 108 22.91 -13.58 -0.41
N ASP A 109 22.38 -14.78 -0.66
CA ASP A 109 21.42 -15.00 -1.76
C ASP A 109 20.01 -14.60 -1.31
N ILE A 110 19.81 -13.30 -1.12
CA ILE A 110 18.53 -12.71 -0.74
C ILE A 110 17.71 -12.51 -2.02
N GLN A 111 16.61 -13.24 -2.18
CA GLN A 111 15.66 -12.96 -3.24
C GLN A 111 14.90 -11.70 -2.86
N HIS A 112 15.00 -10.65 -3.67
CA HIS A 112 14.38 -9.37 -3.36
C HIS A 112 13.94 -8.62 -4.61
N LEU A 113 12.90 -7.80 -4.47
CA LEU A 113 12.37 -6.94 -5.52
C LEU A 113 11.72 -5.72 -4.88
N VAL A 114 12.14 -4.53 -5.31
CA VAL A 114 11.45 -3.27 -4.97
C VAL A 114 10.76 -2.78 -6.23
N GLN A 115 9.47 -2.44 -6.16
CA GLN A 115 8.73 -1.91 -7.31
C GLN A 115 8.02 -0.62 -6.95
N VAL A 116 8.14 0.38 -7.82
CA VAL A 116 7.26 1.55 -7.83
C VAL A 116 6.18 1.32 -8.86
N ILE A 117 4.92 1.36 -8.45
CA ILE A 117 3.75 1.11 -9.28
C ILE A 117 2.92 2.40 -9.29
N ASN A 118 2.93 3.11 -10.42
CA ASN A 118 2.16 4.33 -10.63
C ASN A 118 0.98 4.04 -11.56
N HIS A 119 -0.22 3.95 -10.99
CA HIS A 119 -1.44 3.67 -11.74
C HIS A 119 -1.91 4.83 -12.64
N GLY A 120 -1.37 6.04 -12.42
CA GLY A 120 -1.64 7.21 -13.27
C GLY A 120 -0.66 7.38 -14.45
N ASP A 121 0.37 6.54 -14.55
CA ASP A 121 1.34 6.57 -15.66
C ASP A 121 1.02 5.49 -16.70
N ASP A 122 0.39 5.90 -17.81
CA ASP A 122 0.01 5.01 -18.91
C ASP A 122 1.20 4.46 -19.73
N LEU A 123 2.39 5.04 -19.60
CA LEU A 123 3.57 4.69 -20.40
C LEU A 123 4.50 3.75 -19.65
N ILE A 124 4.79 4.06 -18.40
CA ILE A 124 5.71 3.31 -17.54
C ILE A 124 5.06 3.15 -16.15
N PRO A 125 4.00 2.31 -16.05
CA PRO A 125 3.25 2.14 -14.81
C PRO A 125 4.06 1.42 -13.72
N VAL A 126 5.11 0.70 -14.09
CA VAL A 126 5.92 -0.09 -13.14
C VAL A 126 7.40 0.18 -13.39
N ARG A 127 8.12 0.44 -12.30
CA ARG A 127 9.59 0.54 -12.27
C ARG A 127 10.14 -0.43 -11.25
N ASP A 128 11.01 -1.32 -11.71
CA ASP A 128 11.64 -2.32 -10.88
C ASP A 128 13.01 -1.82 -10.41
N TYR A 129 13.34 -2.13 -9.17
CA TYR A 129 14.60 -1.79 -8.55
C TYR A 129 15.20 -3.02 -7.88
N GLN A 130 16.52 -3.15 -8.03
CA GLN A 130 17.31 -4.19 -7.40
C GLN A 130 18.23 -3.57 -6.35
N ALA A 131 18.34 -4.19 -5.19
CA ALA A 131 19.32 -3.80 -4.19
C ALA A 131 20.72 -4.28 -4.63
N THR A 132 21.69 -3.39 -4.52
CA THR A 132 23.07 -3.61 -4.98
C THR A 132 24.09 -3.55 -3.85
N ASP A 133 23.69 -2.99 -2.71
CA ASP A 133 24.50 -2.90 -1.50
C ASP A 133 23.57 -2.67 -0.29
N GLY A 134 24.13 -2.80 0.90
CA GLY A 134 23.45 -2.56 2.16
C GLY A 134 23.16 -3.83 2.95
N SER A 135 22.34 -3.67 3.99
CA SER A 135 22.02 -4.75 4.92
C SER A 135 20.55 -4.75 5.34
N ILE A 136 20.08 -5.93 5.70
CA ILE A 136 18.79 -6.17 6.34
C ILE A 136 19.09 -6.79 7.71
N VAL A 137 18.56 -6.19 8.76
CA VAL A 137 18.68 -6.65 10.15
C VAL A 137 17.33 -7.21 10.57
N ILE A 138 17.32 -8.45 11.04
CA ILE A 138 16.10 -9.16 11.44
C ILE A 138 16.25 -9.60 12.88
N ASN A 139 15.29 -9.27 13.72
CA ASN A 139 15.16 -9.83 15.07
C ASN A 139 14.08 -10.92 15.05
N PRO A 140 14.45 -12.19 14.78
CA PRO A 140 13.48 -13.21 14.41
C PRO A 140 12.60 -13.67 15.57
N ALA A 141 11.31 -13.84 15.28
CA ALA A 141 10.35 -14.47 16.18
C ALA A 141 10.39 -16.01 16.04
N TYR A 142 11.18 -16.68 16.88
CA TYR A 142 11.38 -18.14 16.82
C TYR A 142 10.13 -18.99 17.13
N SER A 143 9.16 -18.44 17.84
CA SER A 143 7.96 -19.15 18.31
C SER A 143 6.67 -18.43 17.96
N GLY A 144 6.69 -17.62 16.90
CA GLY A 144 5.63 -16.68 16.56
C GLY A 144 5.69 -15.38 17.38
N GLY A 145 4.90 -14.39 16.97
CA GLY A 145 4.83 -13.05 17.55
C GLY A 145 5.41 -11.95 16.65
N GLU A 146 5.76 -10.83 17.28
CA GLU A 146 6.32 -9.66 16.60
C GLU A 146 7.78 -9.89 16.18
N GLU A 147 8.07 -9.55 14.93
CA GLU A 147 9.39 -9.63 14.32
C GLU A 147 9.78 -8.24 13.80
N LEU A 148 10.83 -7.65 14.37
CA LEU A 148 11.33 -6.35 13.94
C LEU A 148 12.33 -6.54 12.80
N VAL A 149 12.11 -5.81 11.72
CA VAL A 149 13.00 -5.79 10.54
C VAL A 149 13.42 -4.36 10.27
N GLU A 150 14.72 -4.15 10.09
CA GLU A 150 15.31 -2.87 9.72
C GLU A 150 16.16 -3.08 8.46
N PHE A 151 16.12 -2.14 7.52
CA PHE A 151 16.94 -2.24 6.31
C PHE A 151 17.52 -0.90 5.92
N ASN A 152 18.72 -0.96 5.33
CA ASN A 152 19.39 0.17 4.71
C ASN A 152 20.10 -0.34 3.46
N LEU A 153 19.52 -0.04 2.31
CA LEU A 153 19.84 -0.60 1.01
C LEU A 153 20.20 0.50 0.02
N THR A 154 21.05 0.15 -0.94
CA THR A 154 21.30 0.95 -2.13
C THR A 154 20.64 0.30 -3.33
N LEU A 155 19.64 0.96 -3.91
CA LEU A 155 18.91 0.45 -5.06
C LEU A 155 19.44 1.01 -6.38
N ARG A 156 19.28 0.24 -7.45
CA ARG A 156 19.40 0.71 -8.84
C ARG A 156 18.19 0.23 -9.63
N GLU A 157 17.70 1.08 -10.52
CA GLU A 157 16.59 0.73 -11.42
C GLU A 157 17.04 -0.41 -12.35
N GLN A 158 16.15 -1.37 -12.60
CA GLN A 158 16.38 -2.51 -13.45
C GLN A 158 15.44 -2.44 -14.65
N VAL A 159 16.00 -2.50 -15.86
CA VAL A 159 15.25 -2.55 -17.12
C VAL A 159 15.78 -3.73 -17.93
N ASP A 160 14.91 -4.68 -18.27
CA ASP A 160 15.28 -5.90 -19.00
C ASP A 160 16.48 -6.64 -18.36
N SER A 161 16.46 -6.76 -17.03
CA SER A 161 17.54 -7.35 -16.21
C SER A 161 18.87 -6.58 -16.18
N ILE A 162 18.92 -5.36 -16.72
CA ILE A 162 20.11 -4.50 -16.73
C ILE A 162 19.95 -3.37 -15.71
N LEU A 163 20.96 -3.17 -14.86
CA LEU A 163 20.97 -2.09 -13.88
C LEU A 163 21.29 -0.74 -14.53
N VAL A 164 20.34 0.17 -14.50
CA VAL A 164 20.40 1.53 -15.04
C VAL A 164 20.27 2.58 -13.93
N GLY A 165 20.34 3.86 -14.32
CA GLY A 165 20.20 4.97 -13.38
C GLY A 165 21.35 5.11 -12.36
N LEU A 166 21.22 6.14 -11.53
CA LEU A 166 22.10 6.39 -10.39
C LEU A 166 21.65 5.56 -9.19
N PRO A 167 22.59 5.15 -8.31
CA PRO A 167 22.23 4.53 -7.04
C PRO A 167 21.37 5.46 -6.18
N LEU A 168 20.37 4.91 -5.51
CA LEU A 168 19.51 5.62 -4.58
C LEU A 168 19.42 4.90 -3.24
N VAL A 169 19.24 5.67 -2.16
CA VAL A 169 19.09 5.12 -0.81
C VAL A 169 17.64 4.68 -0.61
N PHE A 170 17.49 3.48 -0.06
CA PHE A 170 16.22 2.92 0.38
C PHE A 170 16.40 2.29 1.75
N SER A 171 15.76 2.86 2.76
CA SER A 171 15.87 2.38 4.13
C SER A 171 14.52 2.34 4.81
N GLY A 172 14.42 1.71 5.97
CA GLY A 172 13.16 1.65 6.70
C GLY A 172 13.20 0.67 7.84
N SER A 173 12.11 0.63 8.59
CA SER A 173 11.88 -0.37 9.61
C SER A 173 10.41 -0.72 9.70
N PHE A 174 10.12 -1.98 10.03
CA PHE A 174 8.76 -2.44 10.22
C PHE A 174 8.70 -3.61 11.21
N THR A 175 7.51 -3.82 11.76
CA THR A 175 7.17 -4.98 12.59
C THR A 175 6.23 -5.88 11.82
N GLY A 176 6.69 -7.09 11.51
CA GLY A 176 5.86 -8.17 10.99
C GLY A 176 5.29 -9.03 12.13
N ILE A 177 4.19 -9.73 11.85
CA ILE A 177 3.61 -10.72 12.77
C ILE A 177 3.80 -12.10 12.17
N ILE A 178 4.32 -13.02 12.98
CA ILE A 178 4.52 -14.43 12.63
C ILE A 178 3.49 -15.25 13.41
N ASP A 179 2.67 -15.99 12.66
CA ASP A 179 1.61 -16.85 13.20
C ASP A 179 2.10 -18.25 13.63
#